data_AF-A0A662BL03-F1
#
_entry.id   AF-A0A662BL03-F1
#
_cell.length_a   1.000
_cell.length_b   1.000
_cell.length_c   1.000
_cell.angle_alpha   90.00
_cell.angle_beta   90.00
_cell.angle_gamma   90.00
#
_symmetry.space_group_name_H-M   'P 1'
#
loop_
_entity.id
_entity.type
_entity.pdbx_description
1 polymer ?
#
loop_
_entity_poly.entity_id
_entity_poly.type
_entity_poly.pdbx_seq_one_letter_code
_entity_poly.pdbx_strand_id
1 'polypeptide(L)'
;MPYEDRIDSVLAWLQLPPAIRPHLIMWYMSEPDHIAHEFGPFSKETREMVMYQDTLLGIFMDKIAALPNADEINLIFTADHGMQASNPDSTEYLEDYIKESWVKGIQGYNPNYIIQAEEGCIDSLYNSLQQAKHLSSWKFGEVPAKLNYGTNPRCKDLMICADSAWRVKIKRDDRKGSLGDHGYDNFNTDMHAIFYATGPVFKKGHLHPTFNNVDLYPLFAHILGLTPAPVDGKLENVKEMLKP
;
A
#
# COMPACT_ATOMS: atom_id res chain seq x y z
N MET A 1 -3.40 -18.57 -11.02
CA MET A 1 -2.03 -18.85 -11.51
C MET A 1 -1.11 -18.94 -10.29
N PRO A 2 -0.52 -20.12 -10.03
CA PRO A 2 0.57 -20.31 -9.08
C PRO A 2 1.67 -19.24 -9.21
N TYR A 3 2.44 -18.99 -8.15
CA TYR A 3 3.47 -17.95 -8.21
C TYR A 3 4.65 -18.34 -9.10
N GLU A 4 4.96 -19.63 -9.15
CA GLU A 4 5.98 -20.23 -10.01
C GLU A 4 5.68 -19.98 -11.49
N ASP A 5 4.43 -20.16 -11.92
CA ASP A 5 4.01 -19.89 -13.30
C ASP A 5 4.15 -18.40 -13.68
N ARG A 6 4.03 -17.50 -12.69
CA ARG A 6 4.24 -16.06 -12.92
C ARG A 6 5.72 -15.74 -13.15
N ILE A 7 6.62 -16.39 -12.40
CA ILE A 7 8.07 -16.30 -12.62
C ILE A 7 8.41 -16.74 -14.04
N ASP A 8 7.88 -17.88 -14.47
CA ASP A 8 8.16 -18.42 -15.80
C ASP A 8 7.64 -17.50 -16.91
N SER A 9 6.51 -16.82 -16.69
CA SER A 9 5.97 -15.83 -17.63
C SER A 9 6.91 -14.63 -17.82
N VAL A 10 7.44 -14.08 -16.72
CA VAL A 10 8.40 -12.96 -16.76
C VAL A 10 9.67 -13.37 -17.52
N LEU A 11 10.19 -14.56 -17.24
CA LEU A 11 11.40 -15.08 -17.89
C LEU A 11 11.19 -15.36 -19.37
N ALA A 12 10.00 -15.83 -19.77
CA ALA A 12 9.65 -16.01 -21.16
C ALA A 12 9.64 -14.68 -21.91
N TRP A 13 9.09 -13.62 -21.32
CA TRP A 13 9.09 -12.28 -21.91
C TRP A 13 10.49 -11.70 -22.08
N LEU A 14 11.37 -11.89 -21.09
CA LEU A 14 12.76 -11.41 -21.14
C LEU A 14 13.59 -12.10 -22.24
N GLN A 15 13.17 -13.28 -22.70
CA GLN A 15 13.83 -14.04 -23.77
C GLN A 15 13.25 -13.78 -25.17
N LEU A 16 12.20 -12.96 -25.29
CA LEU A 16 11.64 -12.60 -26.59
C LEU A 16 12.67 -11.93 -27.51
N PRO A 17 12.51 -12.00 -28.84
CA PRO A 17 13.35 -11.25 -29.77
C PRO A 17 13.36 -9.75 -29.43
N PRO A 18 14.51 -9.05 -29.58
CA PRO A 18 14.64 -7.65 -29.16
C PRO A 18 13.52 -6.72 -29.67
N ALA A 19 13.03 -6.93 -30.90
CA ALA A 19 11.99 -6.10 -31.51
C ALA A 19 10.63 -6.14 -30.79
N ILE A 20 10.36 -7.18 -29.98
CA ILE A 20 9.08 -7.36 -29.28
C ILE A 20 9.27 -7.62 -27.78
N ARG A 21 10.51 -7.52 -27.28
CA ARG A 21 10.83 -7.73 -25.87
C ARG A 21 10.39 -6.50 -25.06
N PRO A 22 9.57 -6.66 -24.01
CA PRO A 22 9.16 -5.54 -23.18
C PRO A 22 10.35 -4.97 -22.39
N HIS A 23 10.41 -3.64 -22.28
CA HIS A 23 11.41 -2.93 -21.46
C HIS A 23 10.94 -2.64 -20.03
N LEU A 24 9.63 -2.72 -19.78
CA LEU A 24 9.04 -2.64 -18.45
C LEU A 24 8.15 -3.87 -18.25
N ILE A 25 8.41 -4.60 -17.17
CA ILE A 25 7.59 -5.72 -16.73
C ILE A 25 7.19 -5.43 -15.28
N MET A 26 5.88 -5.42 -15.02
CA MET A 26 5.34 -5.35 -13.67
C MET A 26 4.71 -6.69 -13.33
N TRP A 27 5.06 -7.22 -12.17
CA TRP A 27 4.56 -8.49 -11.66
C TRP A 27 4.23 -8.34 -10.18
N TYR A 28 3.15 -8.99 -9.76
CA TYR A 28 2.57 -8.88 -8.43
C TYR A 28 2.37 -10.27 -7.80
N MET A 29 2.56 -10.32 -6.49
CA MET A 29 2.23 -11.44 -5.61
C MET A 29 1.35 -10.91 -4.47
N SER A 30 0.28 -11.63 -4.13
CA SER A 30 -0.69 -11.18 -3.12
C SER A 30 -0.32 -11.53 -1.69
N GLU A 31 0.76 -12.28 -1.49
CA GLU A 31 1.27 -12.63 -0.16
C GLU A 31 2.51 -11.79 0.15
N PRO A 32 2.74 -11.41 1.42
CA PRO A 32 2.13 -11.97 2.63
C PRO A 32 0.88 -11.24 3.13
N ASP A 33 0.27 -10.36 2.34
CA ASP A 33 -0.88 -9.56 2.75
C ASP A 33 -2.05 -10.42 3.26
N HIS A 34 -2.49 -11.38 2.44
CA HIS A 34 -3.63 -12.24 2.77
C HIS A 34 -3.39 -13.05 4.05
N ILE A 35 -2.24 -13.73 4.18
CA ILE A 35 -1.96 -14.52 5.38
C ILE A 35 -1.83 -13.63 6.63
N ALA A 36 -1.31 -12.42 6.48
CA ALA A 36 -1.13 -11.49 7.59
C ALA A 36 -2.46 -10.88 8.04
N HIS A 37 -3.43 -10.70 7.14
CA HIS A 37 -4.81 -10.42 7.52
C HIS A 37 -5.42 -11.56 8.36
N GLU A 38 -5.28 -12.80 7.91
CA GLU A 38 -5.90 -13.97 8.53
C GLU A 38 -5.30 -14.29 9.91
N PHE A 39 -3.97 -14.28 10.04
CA PHE A 39 -3.26 -14.73 11.24
C PHE A 39 -2.55 -13.61 12.02
N GLY A 40 -2.41 -12.42 11.44
CA GLY A 40 -1.65 -11.31 12.01
C GLY A 40 -0.19 -11.26 11.51
N PRO A 41 0.44 -10.08 11.49
CA PRO A 41 1.77 -9.89 10.90
C PRO A 41 2.90 -10.61 11.65
N PHE A 42 2.71 -10.94 12.93
CA PHE A 42 3.71 -11.60 13.78
C PHE A 42 3.44 -13.09 14.02
N SER A 43 2.52 -13.68 13.26
CA SER A 43 2.18 -15.10 13.40
C SER A 43 3.23 -16.02 12.78
N LYS A 44 3.15 -17.30 13.15
CA LYS A 44 4.01 -18.34 12.56
C LYS A 44 3.69 -18.51 11.07
N GLU A 45 2.42 -18.45 10.72
CA GLU A 45 1.89 -18.60 9.37
C GLU A 45 2.40 -17.49 8.45
N THR A 46 2.37 -16.24 8.91
CA THR A 46 2.92 -15.09 8.17
C THR A 46 4.42 -15.25 7.98
N ARG A 47 5.14 -15.69 9.02
CA ARG A 47 6.58 -15.97 8.89
C ARG A 47 6.88 -17.06 7.85
N GLU A 48 6.13 -18.15 7.86
CA GLU A 48 6.29 -19.24 6.90
C GLU A 48 5.99 -18.79 5.46
N MET A 49 4.98 -17.94 5.27
CA MET A 49 4.66 -17.36 3.96
C MET A 49 5.76 -16.42 3.46
N VAL A 50 6.32 -15.57 4.32
CA VAL A 50 7.46 -14.72 3.96
C VAL A 50 8.67 -15.57 3.54
N MET A 51 8.95 -16.66 4.24
CA MET A 51 10.03 -17.59 3.86
C MET A 51 9.77 -18.29 2.52
N TYR A 52 8.51 -18.62 2.23
CA TYR A 52 8.14 -19.17 0.92
C TYR A 52 8.33 -18.13 -0.20
N GLN A 53 7.92 -16.88 0.02
CA GLN A 53 8.15 -15.79 -0.94
C GLN A 53 9.65 -15.53 -1.17
N ASP A 54 10.47 -15.57 -0.11
CA ASP A 54 11.92 -15.47 -0.22
C ASP A 54 12.53 -16.61 -1.04
N THR A 55 12.03 -17.84 -0.87
CA THR A 55 12.44 -18.99 -1.68
C THR A 55 12.13 -18.78 -3.17
N LEU A 56 10.92 -18.29 -3.48
CA LEU A 56 10.52 -17.97 -4.85
C LEU A 56 11.36 -16.84 -5.45
N LEU A 57 11.67 -15.82 -4.64
CA LEU A 57 12.59 -14.75 -5.03
C LEU A 57 13.98 -15.29 -5.35
N GLY A 58 14.52 -16.19 -4.53
CA GLY A 58 15.79 -16.88 -4.81
C GLY A 58 15.78 -17.61 -6.15
N ILE A 59 14.74 -18.40 -6.42
CA ILE A 59 14.56 -19.09 -7.70
C ILE A 59 14.49 -18.09 -8.87
N PHE A 60 13.74 -16.99 -8.71
CA PHE A 60 13.65 -15.95 -9.72
C PHE A 60 15.01 -15.32 -10.01
N MET A 61 15.77 -14.95 -8.96
CA MET A 61 17.09 -14.36 -9.08
C MET A 61 18.09 -15.29 -9.77
N ASP A 62 18.10 -16.58 -9.43
CA ASP A 62 18.95 -17.58 -10.08
C ASP A 62 18.62 -17.72 -11.58
N LYS A 63 17.32 -17.75 -11.91
CA LYS A 63 16.88 -17.83 -13.31
C LYS A 63 17.21 -16.56 -14.10
N ILE A 64 17.10 -15.36 -13.49
CA ILE A 64 17.52 -14.10 -14.11
C ILE A 64 19.03 -14.11 -14.37
N ALA A 65 19.83 -14.55 -13.40
CA ALA A 65 21.29 -14.60 -13.53
C ALA A 65 21.77 -15.56 -14.64
N ALA A 66 20.97 -16.58 -14.97
CA ALA A 66 21.26 -17.51 -16.07
C ALA A 66 20.89 -16.98 -17.47
N LEU A 67 20.21 -15.82 -17.58
CA LEU A 67 19.85 -15.25 -18.87
C LEU A 67 21.08 -14.66 -19.59
N PRO A 68 21.14 -14.74 -20.93
CA PRO A 68 22.24 -14.17 -21.70
C PRO A 68 22.33 -12.63 -21.60
N ASN A 69 21.24 -11.98 -21.21
CA ASN A 69 21.14 -10.53 -21.02
C ASN A 69 21.00 -10.12 -19.55
N ALA A 70 21.43 -10.96 -18.60
CA ALA A 70 21.33 -10.70 -17.16
C ALA A 70 21.94 -9.35 -16.74
N ASP A 71 23.08 -8.98 -17.33
CA ASP A 71 23.81 -7.74 -17.02
C ASP A 71 23.09 -6.45 -17.48
N GLU A 72 22.00 -6.57 -18.23
CA GLU A 72 21.19 -5.45 -18.71
C GLU A 72 19.91 -5.24 -17.88
N ILE A 73 19.61 -6.14 -16.94
CA ILE A 73 18.33 -6.17 -16.22
C ILE A 73 18.44 -5.38 -14.90
N ASN A 74 17.54 -4.42 -14.73
CA ASN A 74 17.31 -3.75 -13.44
C ASN A 74 16.08 -4.36 -12.77
N LEU A 75 16.24 -4.78 -11.51
CA LEU A 75 15.18 -5.35 -10.69
C LEU A 75 14.88 -4.41 -9.53
N ILE A 76 13.60 -4.20 -9.28
CA ILE A 76 13.07 -3.40 -8.17
C ILE A 76 12.02 -4.25 -7.47
N PHE A 77 12.19 -4.46 -6.17
CA PHE A 77 11.25 -5.15 -5.30
C PHE A 77 10.63 -4.12 -4.36
N THR A 78 9.31 -4.03 -4.38
CA THR A 78 8.57 -3.05 -3.57
C THR A 78 7.29 -3.69 -3.07
N ALA A 79 6.69 -3.09 -2.05
CA ALA A 79 5.31 -3.33 -1.67
C ALA A 79 4.48 -2.06 -1.86
N ASP A 80 3.17 -2.20 -1.79
CA ASP A 80 2.20 -1.11 -1.74
C ASP A 80 2.06 -0.52 -0.33
N HIS A 81 2.08 -1.36 0.70
CA HIS A 81 2.03 -0.95 2.12
C HIS A 81 2.65 -1.99 3.05
N GLY A 82 2.73 -1.65 4.34
CA GLY A 82 3.01 -2.58 5.43
C GLY A 82 1.73 -3.21 6.01
N MET A 83 1.82 -3.73 7.23
CA MET A 83 0.73 -4.41 7.93
C MET A 83 0.81 -4.16 9.43
N GLN A 84 -0.30 -3.74 10.05
CA GLN A 84 -0.38 -3.51 11.48
C GLN A 84 -1.15 -4.65 12.16
N ALA A 85 -0.69 -5.09 13.33
CA ALA A 85 -1.43 -6.04 14.15
C ALA A 85 -2.73 -5.40 14.64
N SER A 86 -3.84 -6.10 14.49
CA SER A 86 -5.17 -5.62 14.83
C SER A 86 -5.76 -6.48 15.95
N ASN A 87 -6.33 -5.84 16.97
CA ASN A 87 -7.04 -6.54 18.03
C ASN A 87 -8.56 -6.43 17.77
N PRO A 88 -9.28 -7.55 17.56
CA PRO A 88 -10.74 -7.52 17.39
C PRO A 88 -11.50 -6.83 18.54
N ASP A 89 -10.95 -6.85 19.77
CA ASP A 89 -11.56 -6.19 20.92
C ASP A 89 -11.39 -4.65 20.89
N SER A 90 -10.49 -4.14 20.04
CA SER A 90 -10.22 -2.71 19.85
C SER A 90 -11.00 -2.18 18.65
N THR A 91 -12.33 -2.17 18.77
CA THR A 91 -13.24 -1.72 17.70
C THR A 91 -14.13 -0.57 18.16
N GLU A 92 -14.11 0.53 17.40
CA GLU A 92 -15.12 1.60 17.44
C GLU A 92 -16.27 1.26 16.49
N TYR A 93 -17.52 1.41 16.95
CA TYR A 93 -18.71 1.14 16.16
C TYR A 93 -19.41 2.43 15.79
N LEU A 94 -19.54 2.73 14.49
CA LEU A 94 -20.13 4.00 14.05
C LEU A 94 -21.59 4.16 14.50
N GLU A 95 -22.35 3.07 14.60
CA GLU A 95 -23.73 3.09 15.11
C GLU A 95 -23.87 3.65 16.54
N ASP A 96 -22.79 3.73 17.32
CA ASP A 96 -22.81 4.37 18.65
C ASP A 96 -22.78 5.89 18.55
N TYR A 97 -22.29 6.43 17.43
CA TYR A 97 -22.03 7.86 17.24
C TYR A 97 -22.96 8.49 16.20
N ILE A 98 -23.41 7.75 15.18
CA ILE A 98 -24.16 8.32 14.05
C ILE A 98 -25.57 7.75 13.97
N LYS A 99 -26.54 8.60 13.61
CA LYS A 99 -27.92 8.19 13.32
C LYS A 99 -28.07 7.90 11.83
N GLU A 100 -28.85 6.88 11.49
CA GLU A 100 -29.13 6.54 10.09
C GLU A 100 -29.75 7.72 9.33
N SER A 101 -30.59 8.52 9.98
CA SER A 101 -31.20 9.73 9.39
C SER A 101 -30.21 10.87 9.12
N TRP A 102 -28.95 10.77 9.53
CA TRP A 102 -27.91 11.76 9.23
C TRP A 102 -27.05 11.38 8.02
N VAL A 103 -27.20 10.15 7.51
CA VAL A 103 -26.23 9.52 6.60
C VAL A 103 -26.91 9.15 5.29
N LYS A 104 -26.46 9.75 4.20
CA LYS A 104 -26.90 9.41 2.85
C LYS A 104 -26.14 8.22 2.27
N GLY A 105 -24.88 8.04 2.68
CA GLY A 105 -24.08 6.89 2.27
C GLY A 105 -22.72 6.84 2.97
N ILE A 106 -22.23 5.62 3.18
CA ILE A 106 -20.90 5.34 3.72
C ILE A 106 -20.17 4.46 2.71
N GLN A 107 -18.92 4.81 2.39
CA GLN A 107 -18.05 4.03 1.51
C GLN A 107 -16.70 3.83 2.18
N GLY A 108 -15.99 2.77 1.83
CA GLY A 108 -14.71 2.41 2.43
C GLY A 108 -14.77 1.08 3.17
N TYR A 109 -13.70 0.81 3.91
CA TYR A 109 -13.51 -0.40 4.69
C TYR A 109 -12.57 -0.08 5.84
N ASN A 110 -12.60 -0.89 6.91
CA ASN A 110 -11.65 -0.75 8.01
C ASN A 110 -10.22 -0.54 7.49
N PRO A 111 -9.43 0.42 8.02
CA PRO A 111 -9.74 1.37 9.09
C PRO A 111 -10.30 2.73 8.63
N ASN A 112 -10.75 2.85 7.37
CA ASN A 112 -11.16 4.12 6.77
C ASN A 112 -12.57 4.12 6.19
N TYR A 113 -13.35 5.15 6.50
CA TYR A 113 -14.61 5.40 5.79
C TYR A 113 -14.72 6.85 5.35
N ILE A 114 -15.40 7.05 4.22
CA ILE A 114 -15.90 8.34 3.76
C ILE A 114 -17.41 8.35 3.86
N ILE A 115 -17.96 9.45 4.35
CA ILE A 115 -19.37 9.59 4.68
C ILE A 115 -19.96 10.76 3.89
N GLN A 116 -21.04 10.48 3.16
CA GLN A 116 -21.94 11.49 2.62
C GLN A 116 -23.05 11.71 3.65
N ALA A 117 -23.17 12.94 4.15
CA ALA A 117 -24.24 13.32 5.06
C ALA A 117 -25.54 13.58 4.30
N GLU A 118 -26.66 13.43 5.01
CA GLU A 118 -27.92 14.05 4.59
C GLU A 118 -27.85 15.58 4.70
N GLU A 119 -28.73 16.27 3.96
CA GLU A 119 -28.76 17.73 3.94
C GLU A 119 -28.91 18.30 5.37
N GLY A 120 -28.07 19.27 5.71
CA GLY A 120 -28.05 19.90 7.04
C GLY A 120 -27.50 19.05 8.19
N CYS A 121 -27.04 17.82 7.94
CA CYS A 121 -26.61 16.89 9.01
C CYS A 121 -25.09 16.84 9.24
N ILE A 122 -24.28 17.45 8.38
CA ILE A 122 -22.80 17.40 8.42
C ILE A 122 -22.25 17.75 9.82
N ASP A 123 -22.67 18.87 10.40
CA ASP A 123 -22.15 19.32 11.71
C ASP A 123 -22.57 18.40 12.86
N SER A 124 -23.80 17.86 12.79
CA SER A 124 -24.27 16.90 13.81
C SER A 124 -23.46 15.60 13.74
N LEU A 125 -23.22 15.11 12.53
CA LEU A 125 -22.42 13.92 12.29
C LEU A 125 -20.96 14.13 12.73
N TYR A 126 -20.35 15.25 12.33
CA TYR A 126 -18.98 15.61 12.73
C TYR A 126 -18.85 15.70 14.26
N ASN A 127 -19.67 16.51 14.92
CA ASN A 127 -19.58 16.71 16.37
C ASN A 127 -19.82 15.42 17.15
N SER A 128 -20.66 14.52 16.64
CA SER A 128 -20.90 13.23 17.28
C SER A 128 -19.70 12.29 17.15
N LEU A 129 -19.07 12.23 15.97
CA LEU A 129 -17.86 11.42 15.74
C LEU A 129 -16.66 11.90 16.56
N GLN A 130 -16.59 13.19 16.93
CA GLN A 130 -15.54 13.70 17.82
C GLN A 130 -15.60 13.12 19.25
N GLN A 131 -16.66 12.41 19.63
CA GLN A 131 -16.76 11.73 20.92
C GLN A 131 -16.06 10.37 20.94
N ALA A 132 -15.81 9.79 19.75
CA ALA A 132 -15.09 8.53 19.65
C ALA A 132 -13.63 8.72 20.04
N LYS A 133 -13.08 7.74 20.78
CA LYS A 133 -11.76 7.90 21.41
C LYS A 133 -10.63 7.44 20.51
N HIS A 134 -10.91 6.49 19.62
CA HIS A 134 -9.91 5.79 18.83
C HIS A 134 -10.16 5.90 17.32
N LEU A 135 -10.76 7.00 16.91
CA LEU A 135 -10.85 7.40 15.52
C LEU A 135 -10.69 8.91 15.39
N SER A 136 -10.08 9.31 14.29
CA SER A 136 -10.05 10.69 13.84
C SER A 136 -11.11 10.90 12.76
N SER A 137 -11.73 12.09 12.76
CA SER A 137 -12.67 12.49 11.71
C SER A 137 -12.40 13.92 11.26
N TRP A 138 -12.54 14.16 9.95
CA TRP A 138 -12.28 15.44 9.30
C TRP A 138 -13.39 15.74 8.29
N LYS A 139 -13.81 16.99 8.18
CA LYS A 139 -14.68 17.40 7.08
C LYS A 139 -13.88 17.47 5.77
N PHE A 140 -14.59 17.56 4.66
CA PHE A 140 -14.01 17.78 3.35
C PHE A 140 -13.01 18.95 3.37
N GLY A 141 -11.80 18.71 2.87
CA GLY A 141 -10.71 19.70 2.84
C GLY A 141 -9.99 19.93 4.18
N GLU A 142 -10.41 19.28 5.28
CA GLU A 142 -9.81 19.45 6.62
C GLU A 142 -8.88 18.29 7.04
N VAL A 143 -8.71 17.29 6.17
CA VAL A 143 -7.75 16.20 6.39
C VAL A 143 -6.33 16.79 6.49
N PRO A 144 -5.46 16.31 7.40
CA PRO A 144 -4.12 16.86 7.57
C PRO A 144 -3.33 16.96 6.26
N ALA A 145 -2.82 18.15 5.96
CA ALA A 145 -2.15 18.44 4.69
C ALA A 145 -0.98 17.48 4.38
N LYS A 146 -0.32 16.94 5.42
CA LYS A 146 0.76 15.94 5.29
C LYS A 146 0.34 14.67 4.53
N LEU A 147 -0.95 14.34 4.52
CA LEU A 147 -1.50 13.15 3.87
C LEU A 147 -1.84 13.39 2.39
N ASN A 148 -1.82 14.66 1.91
CA ASN A 148 -2.23 15.04 0.56
C ASN A 148 -3.57 14.41 0.12
N TYR A 149 -4.53 14.35 1.05
CA TYR A 149 -5.82 13.69 0.86
C TYR A 149 -6.97 14.61 1.30
N GLY A 150 -8.21 14.31 0.90
CA GLY A 150 -9.41 14.98 1.41
C GLY A 150 -9.96 16.15 0.59
N THR A 151 -9.32 16.52 -0.52
CA THR A 151 -9.75 17.64 -1.40
C THR A 151 -10.40 17.19 -2.71
N ASN A 152 -10.39 15.89 -3.01
CA ASN A 152 -11.05 15.35 -4.19
C ASN A 152 -12.55 15.14 -3.90
N PRO A 153 -13.50 15.50 -4.79
CA PRO A 153 -14.94 15.28 -4.57
C PRO A 153 -15.34 13.84 -4.23
N ARG A 154 -14.50 12.85 -4.56
CA ARG A 154 -14.71 11.45 -4.16
C ARG A 154 -14.58 11.23 -2.65
N CYS A 155 -13.91 12.10 -1.91
CA CYS A 155 -13.72 12.01 -0.46
C CYS A 155 -14.99 12.27 0.37
N LYS A 156 -16.10 12.69 -0.27
CA LYS A 156 -17.40 12.99 0.38
C LYS A 156 -17.28 14.09 1.44
N ASP A 157 -18.29 14.21 2.31
CA ASP A 157 -18.39 15.33 3.26
C ASP A 157 -17.49 15.15 4.49
N LEU A 158 -17.30 13.89 4.91
CA LEU A 158 -16.40 13.53 6.00
C LEU A 158 -15.54 12.33 5.66
N MET A 159 -14.31 12.36 6.15
CA MET A 159 -13.39 11.23 6.20
C MET A 159 -13.18 10.81 7.65
N ILE A 160 -13.13 9.51 7.91
CA ILE A 160 -12.70 8.95 9.19
C ILE A 160 -11.57 7.96 8.99
N CYS A 161 -10.66 7.90 9.96
CA CYS A 161 -9.61 6.91 10.05
C CYS A 161 -9.51 6.46 11.51
N ALA A 162 -9.53 5.15 11.75
CA ALA A 162 -9.24 4.61 13.08
C ALA A 162 -7.78 4.87 13.46
N ASP A 163 -7.53 4.96 14.77
CA ASP A 163 -6.16 4.99 15.29
C ASP A 163 -5.44 3.66 14.96
N SER A 164 -4.11 3.67 14.99
CA SER A 164 -3.33 2.45 14.72
C SER A 164 -3.72 1.31 15.65
N ALA A 165 -3.82 0.09 15.09
CA ALA A 165 -4.29 -1.13 15.74
C ALA A 165 -5.78 -1.13 16.18
N TRP A 166 -6.48 -0.01 16.04
CA TRP A 166 -7.91 0.08 16.22
C TRP A 166 -8.65 -0.20 14.93
N ARG A 167 -9.93 -0.53 15.10
CA ARG A 167 -10.83 -0.84 14.01
C ARG A 167 -12.02 0.06 14.05
N VAL A 168 -12.61 0.28 12.89
CA VAL A 168 -13.91 0.91 12.75
C VAL A 168 -14.84 -0.03 12.00
N LYS A 169 -16.01 -0.30 12.59
CA LYS A 169 -17.11 -1.03 11.93
C LYS A 169 -18.33 -0.14 11.90
N ILE A 170 -19.13 -0.24 10.83
CA ILE A 170 -20.36 0.54 10.72
C ILE A 170 -21.38 0.08 11.78
N LYS A 171 -21.56 -1.24 11.92
CA LYS A 171 -22.49 -1.88 12.88
C LYS A 171 -21.81 -3.06 13.57
N ARG A 172 -22.30 -3.44 14.75
CA ARG A 172 -21.93 -4.69 15.41
C ARG A 172 -22.40 -5.88 14.58
N ASP A 173 -21.53 -6.88 14.47
CA ASP A 173 -21.85 -8.18 13.91
C ASP A 173 -20.93 -9.25 14.49
N ASP A 174 -21.30 -10.53 14.33
CA ASP A 174 -20.57 -11.68 14.89
C ASP A 174 -19.30 -12.05 14.08
N ARG A 175 -18.98 -11.34 12.99
CA ARG A 175 -17.79 -11.64 12.20
C ARG A 175 -16.57 -11.19 12.96
N LYS A 176 -15.77 -12.18 13.37
CA LYS A 176 -14.36 -11.97 13.69
C LYS A 176 -13.73 -11.32 12.48
N GLY A 177 -13.13 -10.16 12.67
CA GLY A 177 -12.40 -9.56 11.56
C GLY A 177 -10.91 -9.80 11.67
N SER A 178 -10.20 -9.14 10.78
CA SER A 178 -8.77 -9.31 10.54
C SER A 178 -7.91 -9.20 11.80
N LEU A 179 -6.87 -10.02 11.88
CA LEU A 179 -5.82 -9.99 12.92
C LEU A 179 -4.61 -9.13 12.49
N GLY A 180 -4.50 -8.83 11.19
CA GLY A 180 -3.66 -7.77 10.66
C GLY A 180 -4.49 -6.83 9.79
N ASP A 181 -4.25 -5.54 9.80
CA ASP A 181 -4.92 -4.62 8.88
C ASP A 181 -3.99 -3.48 8.43
N HIS A 182 -4.38 -2.77 7.39
CA HIS A 182 -3.59 -1.71 6.80
C HIS A 182 -4.46 -0.54 6.31
N GLY A 183 -3.84 0.55 5.89
CA GLY A 183 -4.53 1.78 5.49
C GLY A 183 -4.61 2.84 6.59
N TYR A 184 -3.93 2.63 7.73
CA TYR A 184 -3.75 3.65 8.76
C TYR A 184 -2.90 4.83 8.26
N ASP A 185 -2.65 5.83 9.13
CA ASP A 185 -1.75 6.95 8.84
C ASP A 185 -0.41 6.44 8.30
N ASN A 186 -0.01 6.91 7.11
CA ASN A 186 1.21 6.46 6.42
C ASN A 186 2.50 6.92 7.10
N PHE A 187 2.42 7.76 8.14
CA PHE A 187 3.55 8.08 9.03
C PHE A 187 3.75 7.01 10.12
N ASN A 188 2.83 6.06 10.28
CA ASN A 188 3.08 4.87 11.08
C ASN A 188 4.06 3.96 10.34
N THR A 189 5.17 3.62 10.99
CA THR A 189 6.20 2.74 10.43
C THR A 189 5.70 1.34 10.11
N ASP A 190 4.64 0.86 10.77
CA ASP A 190 4.02 -0.44 10.44
C ASP A 190 3.33 -0.41 9.06
N MET A 191 3.02 0.78 8.52
CA MET A 191 2.47 0.96 7.17
C MET A 191 3.55 1.14 6.10
N HIS A 192 4.82 1.24 6.48
CA HIS A 192 5.89 1.43 5.51
C HIS A 192 6.10 0.17 4.67
N ALA A 193 6.25 0.36 3.36
CA ALA A 193 6.56 -0.68 2.40
C ALA A 193 8.08 -0.94 2.33
N ILE A 194 8.46 -2.14 1.86
CA ILE A 194 9.84 -2.44 1.49
C ILE A 194 10.22 -1.76 0.17
N PHE A 195 11.52 -1.50 -0.01
CA PHE A 195 12.11 -1.18 -1.30
C PHE A 195 13.53 -1.75 -1.38
N TYR A 196 13.77 -2.60 -2.38
CA TYR A 196 15.09 -3.11 -2.72
C TYR A 196 15.30 -2.98 -4.22
N ALA A 197 16.52 -2.66 -4.64
CA ALA A 197 16.84 -2.54 -6.05
C ALA A 197 18.23 -3.10 -6.35
N THR A 198 18.38 -3.73 -7.51
CA THR A 198 19.64 -4.27 -8.00
C THR A 198 19.68 -4.23 -9.52
N GLY A 199 20.86 -4.08 -10.11
CA GLY A 199 21.04 -3.99 -11.55
C GLY A 199 22.14 -3.04 -11.97
N PRO A 200 22.40 -2.92 -13.28
CA PRO A 200 23.46 -2.08 -13.83
C PRO A 200 23.32 -0.59 -13.48
N VAL A 201 22.11 -0.06 -13.27
CA VAL A 201 21.92 1.38 -12.97
C VAL A 201 22.04 1.73 -11.49
N PHE A 202 21.92 0.76 -10.59
CA PHE A 202 21.89 0.99 -9.14
C PHE A 202 23.29 0.89 -8.51
N LYS A 203 23.56 1.73 -7.51
CA LYS A 203 24.75 1.60 -6.66
C LYS A 203 24.68 0.30 -5.85
N LYS A 204 25.83 -0.36 -5.69
CA LYS A 204 25.95 -1.57 -4.84
C LYS A 204 26.12 -1.18 -3.38
N GLY A 205 25.42 -1.86 -2.47
CA GLY A 205 25.54 -1.66 -1.02
C GLY A 205 25.11 -0.27 -0.53
N HIS A 206 24.33 0.46 -1.33
CA HIS A 206 23.82 1.77 -0.94
C HIS A 206 22.53 1.61 -0.13
N LEU A 207 22.54 2.15 1.09
CA LEU A 207 21.35 2.27 1.92
C LEU A 207 20.79 3.69 1.77
N HIS A 208 19.60 3.79 1.20
CA HIS A 208 18.91 5.06 1.01
C HIS A 208 17.99 5.36 2.22
N PRO A 209 17.84 6.63 2.66
CA PRO A 209 16.81 7.02 3.62
C PRO A 209 15.39 6.68 3.12
N THR A 210 14.41 6.64 4.03
CA THR A 210 13.00 6.49 3.64
C THR A 210 12.58 7.59 2.67
N PHE A 211 11.79 7.23 1.66
CA PHE A 211 11.24 8.12 0.65
C PHE A 211 9.79 7.72 0.32
N ASN A 212 9.08 8.54 -0.44
CA ASN A 212 7.67 8.28 -0.77
C ASN A 212 7.55 7.46 -2.06
N ASN A 213 6.60 6.52 -2.11
CA ASN A 213 6.38 5.68 -3.29
C ASN A 213 5.98 6.47 -4.56
N VAL A 214 5.48 7.70 -4.43
CA VAL A 214 5.22 8.61 -5.57
C VAL A 214 6.50 8.93 -6.37
N ASP A 215 7.67 8.80 -5.74
CA ASP A 215 8.98 9.01 -6.38
C ASP A 215 9.40 7.80 -7.27
N LEU A 216 8.68 6.67 -7.23
CA LEU A 216 8.97 5.50 -8.07
C LEU A 216 8.67 5.74 -9.55
N TYR A 217 7.60 6.47 -9.88
CA TYR A 217 7.28 6.78 -11.27
C TYR A 217 8.39 7.58 -11.98
N PRO A 218 8.88 8.72 -11.45
CA PRO A 218 9.98 9.45 -12.08
C PRO A 218 11.29 8.63 -12.08
N LEU A 219 11.52 7.77 -11.08
CA LEU A 219 12.64 6.82 -11.10
C LEU A 219 12.55 5.84 -12.29
N PHE A 220 11.40 5.21 -12.50
CA PHE A 220 11.19 4.27 -13.60
C PHE A 220 11.32 4.98 -14.97
N ALA A 221 10.73 6.17 -15.09
CA ALA A 221 10.85 6.98 -16.30
C ALA A 221 12.33 7.30 -16.60
N HIS A 222 13.10 7.69 -15.58
CA HIS A 222 14.52 7.97 -15.73
C HIS A 222 15.32 6.73 -16.18
N ILE A 223 15.11 5.58 -15.54
CA ILE A 223 15.79 4.31 -15.90
C ILE A 223 15.47 3.89 -17.34
N LEU A 224 14.25 4.12 -17.80
CA LEU A 224 13.79 3.79 -19.14
C LEU A 224 14.12 4.86 -20.21
N GLY A 225 14.74 5.98 -19.82
CA GLY A 225 15.02 7.10 -20.73
C GLY A 225 13.76 7.80 -21.25
N LEU A 226 12.68 7.77 -20.47
CA LEU A 226 11.39 8.39 -20.81
C LEU A 226 11.27 9.78 -20.20
N THR A 227 10.52 10.65 -20.88
CA THR A 227 10.07 11.92 -20.28
C THR A 227 8.87 11.64 -19.37
N PRO A 228 8.96 11.90 -18.05
CA PRO A 228 7.83 11.67 -17.15
C PRO A 228 6.70 12.66 -17.44
N ALA A 229 5.46 12.21 -17.28
CA ALA A 229 4.30 13.10 -17.20
C ALA A 229 4.37 13.96 -15.92
N PRO A 230 3.59 15.06 -15.82
CA PRO A 230 3.50 15.84 -14.58
C PRO A 230 3.01 14.96 -13.41
N VAL A 231 3.82 14.90 -12.35
CA VAL A 231 3.56 14.11 -11.13
C VAL A 231 4.10 14.84 -9.89
N ASP A 232 3.63 14.44 -8.71
CA ASP A 232 4.09 15.00 -7.43
C ASP A 232 5.45 14.45 -6.99
N GLY A 233 5.79 13.25 -7.45
CA GLY A 233 7.06 12.59 -7.15
C GLY A 233 8.25 13.29 -7.80
N LYS A 234 9.42 13.20 -7.16
CA LYS A 234 10.64 13.88 -7.58
C LYS A 234 11.80 12.90 -7.68
N LEU A 235 12.43 12.85 -8.84
CA LEU A 235 13.62 12.02 -9.06
C LEU A 235 14.74 12.38 -8.08
N GLU A 236 14.85 13.65 -7.69
CA GLU A 236 15.85 14.16 -6.77
C GLU A 236 15.82 13.46 -5.40
N ASN A 237 14.64 13.00 -4.98
CA ASN A 237 14.48 12.28 -3.70
C ASN A 237 15.09 10.89 -3.73
N VAL A 238 15.34 10.32 -4.92
CA VAL A 238 15.75 8.92 -5.10
C VAL A 238 16.99 8.76 -5.99
N LYS A 239 17.44 9.81 -6.69
CA LYS A 239 18.57 9.74 -7.62
C LYS A 239 19.87 9.25 -6.97
N GLU A 240 20.03 9.41 -5.67
CA GLU A 240 21.25 9.01 -4.96
C GLU A 240 21.46 7.49 -4.96
N MET A 241 20.42 6.68 -5.20
CA MET A 241 20.57 5.23 -5.37
C MET A 241 21.15 4.83 -6.72
N LEU A 242 21.14 5.72 -7.71
CA LEU A 242 21.63 5.48 -9.06
C LEU A 242 23.14 5.75 -9.17
N LYS A 243 23.81 5.03 -10.07
CA LYS A 243 25.19 5.32 -10.45
C LYS A 243 25.27 6.69 -11.16
N PRO A 244 26.43 7.37 -11.09
CA PRO A 244 26.67 8.62 -11.81
C PRO A 244 26.53 8.48 -13.33
#